data_AF-A0A6B3P717-F1
#
_entry.id   AF-A0A6B3P717-F1
#
_cell.length_a   1.000
_cell.length_b   1.000
_cell.length_c   1.000
_cell.angle_alpha   90.00
_cell.angle_beta   90.00
_cell.angle_gamma   90.00
#
_symmetry.space_group_name_H-M   'P 1'
#
loop_
_entity.id
_entity.type
_entity.pdbx_description
1 polymer ?
#
loop_
_entity_poly.entity_id
_entity_poly.type
_entity_poly.pdbx_seq_one_letter_code
_entity_poly.pdbx_strand_id
1 'polypeptide(L)' 'MAGGSRFWPGFRRSATLLSVIQSCRAQGRSVLDLLRRSLSLAMRSRSHELSLIPISE' A
#
# COMPACT_ATOMS: atom_id res chain seq x y z
N MET A 1 -0.93 26.42 16.81
CA MET A 1 -0.30 25.15 16.36
C MET A 1 -1.01 24.00 17.07
N ALA A 2 -1.90 23.29 16.37
CA ALA A 2 -2.80 22.32 16.99
C ALA A 2 -2.14 20.93 17.13
N GLY A 3 -2.06 20.46 18.40
CA GLY A 3 -2.09 19.07 18.88
C GLY A 3 -1.59 17.95 17.95
N GLY A 4 -0.27 17.76 17.88
CA GLY A 4 0.41 16.88 16.93
C GLY A 4 0.75 15.45 17.36
N SER A 5 -0.10 14.68 18.05
CA SER A 5 0.28 13.28 18.38
C SER A 5 -0.83 12.24 18.35
N ARG A 6 -2.08 12.57 18.69
CA ARG A 6 -3.17 11.58 18.76
C ARG A 6 -3.73 11.14 17.39
N PHE A 7 -3.55 11.94 16.34
CA PHE A 7 -4.04 11.64 14.99
C PHE A 7 -2.99 11.02 14.06
N TRP A 8 -1.74 10.94 14.52
CA TRP A 8 -0.58 10.56 13.73
C TRP A 8 -0.60 9.11 13.21
N PRO A 9 -1.04 8.09 13.98
CA PRO A 9 -1.09 6.72 13.49
C PRO A 9 -2.10 6.52 12.36
N GLY A 10 -3.28 7.14 12.48
CA GLY A 10 -4.31 7.12 11.43
C GLY A 10 -3.85 7.87 10.19
N PHE A 11 -3.27 9.06 10.37
CA PHE A 11 -2.68 9.85 9.28
C PHE A 11 -1.56 9.09 8.55
N ARG A 12 -0.63 8.46 9.28
CA ARG A 12 0.45 7.65 8.70
C ARG A 12 -0.08 6.48 7.89
N ARG A 13 -1.08 5.76 8.41
CA ARG A 13 -1.71 4.64 7.67
C ARG A 13 -2.38 5.13 6.39
N SER A 14 -3.14 6.21 6.47
CA SER A 14 -3.78 6.83 5.31
C SER A 14 -2.76 7.34 4.28
N ALA A 15 -1.71 8.04 4.72
CA ALA A 15 -0.63 8.51 3.86
C ALA A 15 0.10 7.34 3.16
N THR A 16 0.32 6.24 3.87
CA THR A 16 0.91 5.01 3.31
C THR A 16 0.01 4.43 2.22
N LEU A 17 -1.28 4.30 2.48
CA LEU A 17 -2.24 3.78 1.49
C LEU A 17 -2.32 4.69 0.25
N LEU A 18 -2.35 6.01 0.45
CA LEU A 18 -2.33 6.98 -0.63
C LEU A 18 -1.05 6.88 -1.46
N SER A 19 0.11 6.70 -0.82
CA SER A 19 1.37 6.47 -1.52
C SER A 19 1.30 5.25 -2.43
N VAL A 20 0.74 4.12 -1.94
CA VAL A 20 0.56 2.91 -2.75
C VAL A 20 -0.36 3.15 -3.95
N ILE A 21 -1.48 3.85 -3.74
CA ILE A 21 -2.41 4.21 -4.82
C ILE A 21 -1.71 5.05 -5.89
N GLN A 22 -0.95 6.07 -5.47
CA GLN A 22 -0.23 6.94 -6.39
C GLN A 22 0.87 6.20 -7.16
N SER A 23 1.63 5.33 -6.48
CA SER A 23 2.61 4.47 -7.15
C SER A 23 1.96 3.55 -8.18
N CYS A 24 0.81 2.96 -7.87
CA CYS A 24 0.07 2.12 -8.84
C CYS A 24 -0.36 2.95 -10.06
N ARG A 25 -0.88 4.16 -9.85
CA ARG A 25 -1.25 5.07 -10.95
C ARG A 25 -0.04 5.44 -11.82
N ALA A 26 1.08 5.81 -11.21
CA ALA A 26 2.31 6.15 -11.92
C ALA A 26 2.85 4.98 -12.75
N GLN A 27 2.63 3.74 -12.30
CA GLN A 27 3.03 2.53 -13.01
C GLN A 27 1.96 2.00 -13.99
N GLY A 28 0.81 2.66 -14.13
CA GLY A 28 -0.31 2.18 -14.95
C GLY A 28 -0.92 0.86 -14.45
N ARG A 29 -0.74 0.52 -13.17
CA ARG A 29 -1.24 -0.72 -12.56
C ARG A 29 -2.55 -0.53 -11.81
N SER A 30 -3.36 -1.58 -11.78
CA SER A 30 -4.59 -1.65 -10.99
C SER A 30 -4.27 -1.79 -9.51
N VAL A 31 -4.63 -0.77 -8.72
CA VAL A 31 -4.49 -0.83 -7.26
C VAL A 31 -5.39 -1.91 -6.64
N LEU A 32 -6.55 -2.18 -7.26
CA LEU A 32 -7.47 -3.22 -6.79
C LEU A 32 -6.87 -4.61 -6.92
N ASP A 33 -6.14 -4.90 -8.00
CA ASP A 33 -5.51 -6.20 -8.17
C ASP A 33 -4.32 -6.39 -7.22
N LEU A 34 -3.58 -5.31 -6.94
CA LEU A 34 -2.55 -5.32 -5.91
C LEU A 34 -3.13 -5.61 -4.52
N LEU A 35 -4.26 -4.99 -4.16
CA LEU A 35 -4.94 -5.23 -2.89
C LEU A 35 -5.55 -6.63 -2.79
N ARG A 36 -6.10 -7.18 -3.88
CA ARG A 36 -6.57 -8.57 -3.92
C ARG A 36 -5.40 -9.54 -3.70
N ARG A 37 -4.27 -9.30 -4.35
CA ARG A 37 -3.06 -10.12 -4.20
C ARG A 37 -2.47 -9.99 -2.80
N SER A 38 -2.49 -8.80 -2.20
CA SER A 38 -2.06 -8.58 -0.81
C SER A 38 -2.92 -9.35 0.17
N LEU A 39 -4.24 -9.33 0.01
CA LEU A 39 -5.16 -10.07 0.85
C LEU A 39 -4.93 -11.59 0.72
N SER A 40 -4.80 -12.09 -0.52
CA SER A 40 -4.54 -13.51 -0.78
C SER A 40 -3.23 -13.98 -0.14
N LEU A 41 -2.16 -13.18 -0.27
CA LEU A 41 -0.87 -13.48 0.35
C LEU A 41 -0.90 -13.37 1.87
N ALA A 42 -1.60 -12.39 2.43
CA ALA A 42 -1.77 -12.24 3.88
C ALA A 42 -2.49 -13.45 4.49
N MET A 43 -3.57 -13.93 3.86
CA MET A 43 -4.28 -15.14 4.27
C MET A 43 -3.39 -16.39 4.24
N ARG A 44 -2.36 -16.40 3.39
CA ARG A 44 -1.37 -17.49 3.27
C ARG A 44 -0.11 -17.26 4.10
N SER A 45 -0.04 -16.20 4.91
CA SER A 45 1.17 -15.76 5.64
C SER A 45 2.40 -15.53 4.74
N ARG A 46 2.18 -15.17 3.47
CA ARG A 46 3.21 -14.93 2.43
C ARG A 46 3.29 -13.46 2.01
N SER A 47 3.01 -12.53 2.92
CA SER A 47 3.02 -11.09 2.62
C SER A 47 4.37 -10.58 2.09
N HIS A 48 5.47 -11.29 2.36
CA HIS A 48 6.82 -10.97 1.86
C HIS A 48 6.97 -11.14 0.34
N GLU A 49 6.08 -11.91 -0.32
CA GLU A 49 6.09 -12.08 -1.78
C GLU A 49 5.48 -10.88 -2.53
N LEU A 50 4.95 -9.89 -1.81
CA LEU A 50 4.31 -8.73 -2.42
C LEU A 50 5.33 -7.62 -2.71
N SER A 51 5.49 -7.30 -3.99
CA SER A 51 6.33 -6.18 -4.45
C SER A 51 5.50 -5.04 -5.02
N LEU A 52 5.82 -3.82 -4.60
CA LEU A 52 5.36 -2.56 -5.21
C LEU A 52 6.28 -2.08 -6.34
N ILE A 53 7.47 -2.70 -6.45
CA ILE A 53 8.44 -2.39 -7.49
C ILE A 53 8.12 -3.28 -8.69
N PRO A 54 7.94 -2.69 -9.89
CA PRO A 54 7.76 -3.48 -11.09
C PRO A 54 9.02 -4.31 -11.30
N ILE A 55 8.84 -5.63 -11.36
CA ILE A 55 9.81 -6.52 -11.99
C ILE A 55 9.81 -6.14 -13.47
N SER A 56 10.88 -5.48 -13.92
CA SER A 56 11.16 -5.31 -15.35
C SER A 56 11.44 -6.70 -15.90
N GLU A 57 10.59 -7.15 -16.81
CA GLU A 57 10.92 -8.25 -17.72
C GLU A 57 11.68 -7.67 -18.93
#